data_AF-A0A1M6HWQ8-F1
#
_entry.id   AF-A0A1M6HWQ8-F1
#
_cell.length_a   1.000
_cell.length_b   1.000
_cell.length_c   1.000
_cell.angle_alpha   90.00
_cell.angle_beta   90.00
_cell.angle_gamma   90.00
#
_symmetry.space_group_name_H-M   'P 1'
#
loop_
_entity.id
_entity.type
_entity.pdbx_description
1 polymer ?
#
loop_
_entity_poly.entity_id
_entity_poly.type
_entity_poly.pdbx_seq_one_letter_code
_entity_poly.pdbx_strand_id
1 'polypeptide(L)'
;MKIYYYFKVILYLSALSLTTYAIVKEGIRSSHTPPVGFIIPVFIIFVAIIFMLIDLLIIKETKNCNAHTMISFLAILINLIIAIGIIISI
;
A
#
# COMPACT_ATOMS: atom_id res chain seq x y z
N MET A 1 -20.53 -3.61 -3.41
CA MET A 1 -19.57 -3.34 -2.31
C MET A 1 -18.66 -4.52 -1.96
N LYS A 2 -19.17 -5.74 -1.66
CA LYS A 2 -18.31 -6.86 -1.21
C LYS A 2 -17.21 -7.26 -2.23
N ILE A 3 -17.51 -7.34 -3.52
CA ILE A 3 -16.50 -7.65 -4.56
C ILE A 3 -15.37 -6.60 -4.61
N TYR A 4 -15.71 -5.31 -4.51
CA TYR A 4 -14.74 -4.22 -4.46
C TYR A 4 -13.82 -4.31 -3.24
N TYR A 5 -14.36 -4.72 -2.09
CA TYR A 5 -13.56 -5.01 -0.89
C TYR A 5 -12.53 -6.11 -1.15
N TYR A 6 -12.98 -7.26 -1.65
CA TYR A 6 -12.10 -8.40 -1.92
C TYR A 6 -11.02 -8.05 -2.95
N PHE A 7 -11.38 -7.27 -3.97
CA PHE A 7 -10.41 -6.79 -4.96
C PHE A 7 -9.30 -5.95 -4.31
N LYS A 8 -9.64 -5.00 -3.43
CA LYS A 8 -8.63 -4.21 -2.69
C LYS A 8 -7.73 -5.09 -1.84
N VAL A 9 -8.31 -6.06 -1.13
CA VAL A 9 -7.55 -6.97 -0.26
C VAL A 9 -6.53 -7.76 -1.08
N ILE A 10 -6.95 -8.34 -2.21
CA ILE A 10 -6.06 -9.09 -3.11
C ILE A 10 -4.97 -8.18 -3.69
N LEU A 11 -5.33 -6.96 -4.10
CA LEU A 11 -4.38 -5.98 -4.63
C LEU A 11 -3.32 -5.62 -3.57
N TYR A 12 -3.71 -5.30 -2.34
CA TYR A 12 -2.75 -4.97 -1.29
C TYR A 12 -1.90 -6.16 -0.84
N LEU A 13 -2.46 -7.38 -0.79
CA LEU A 13 -1.71 -8.59 -0.47
C LEU A 13 -0.66 -8.91 -1.52
N SER A 14 -1.03 -8.92 -2.80
CA SER A 14 -0.10 -9.19 -3.90
C SER A 14 1.02 -8.15 -3.94
N ALA A 15 0.69 -6.88 -3.71
CA ALA A 15 1.66 -5.81 -3.69
C ALA A 15 2.59 -5.89 -2.48
N LEU A 16 2.10 -6.29 -1.29
CA LEU A 16 2.94 -6.58 -0.14
C LEU A 16 3.90 -7.75 -0.42
N SER A 17 3.42 -8.84 -1.02
CA SER A 17 4.28 -9.96 -1.41
C SER A 17 5.37 -9.54 -2.39
N LEU A 18 5.04 -8.69 -3.36
CA LEU A 18 6.00 -8.16 -4.32
C LEU A 18 7.06 -7.27 -3.63
N THR A 19 6.64 -6.41 -2.70
CA THR A 19 7.55 -5.60 -1.88
C THR A 19 8.52 -6.47 -1.08
N THR A 20 8.01 -7.49 -0.38
CA THR A 20 8.87 -8.42 0.39
C THR A 20 9.85 -9.15 -0.53
N TYR A 21 9.40 -9.65 -1.68
CA TYR A 21 10.27 -10.29 -2.67
C TYR A 21 11.36 -9.35 -3.17
N ALA A 22 11.03 -8.10 -3.50
CA ALA A 22 11.98 -7.11 -3.98
C ALA A 22 13.04 -6.79 -2.92
N ILE A 23 12.64 -6.61 -1.66
CA ILE A 23 13.56 -6.38 -0.53
C ILE A 23 14.51 -7.56 -0.35
N VAL A 24 14.00 -8.80 -0.38
CA VAL A 24 14.82 -10.01 -0.18
C VAL A 24 15.79 -10.22 -1.35
N LYS A 25 15.35 -9.99 -2.59
CA LYS A 25 16.14 -10.30 -3.79
C LYS A 25 17.20 -9.23 -4.09
N GLU A 26 16.82 -7.97 -4.04
CA GLU A 26 17.71 -6.86 -4.44
C GLU A 26 18.45 -6.25 -3.25
N GLY A 27 18.04 -6.61 -2.02
CA GLY A 27 18.57 -6.04 -0.80
C GLY A 27 18.23 -4.55 -0.67
N ILE A 28 18.68 -3.97 0.43
CA ILE A 28 18.70 -2.52 0.62
C ILE A 28 20.04 -2.03 0.06
N ARG A 29 20.19 -2.09 -1.26
CA ARG A 29 21.44 -1.64 -1.89
C ARG A 29 21.47 -0.12 -1.95
N SER A 30 22.47 0.46 -1.29
CA SER A 30 22.85 1.87 -1.45
C SER A 30 23.36 2.07 -2.88
N SER A 31 22.47 2.44 -3.78
CA SER A 31 22.79 2.84 -5.15
C SER A 31 22.09 4.16 -5.43
N HIS A 32 22.63 4.97 -6.34
CA HIS A 32 22.03 6.27 -6.72
C HIS A 32 20.61 6.16 -7.30
N THR A 33 20.16 4.93 -7.60
CA THR A 33 18.79 4.59 -7.94
C THR A 33 18.05 4.05 -6.71
N PRO A 34 16.85 4.57 -6.36
CA PRO A 34 16.09 4.03 -5.24
C PRO A 34 15.78 2.54 -5.49
N PRO A 35 16.00 1.67 -4.49
CA PRO A 35 15.80 0.24 -4.67
C PRO A 35 14.35 -0.05 -5.04
N VAL A 36 14.11 -1.08 -5.86
CA VAL A 36 12.75 -1.47 -6.28
C VAL A 36 11.86 -1.73 -5.05
N GLY A 37 12.45 -2.24 -3.97
CA GLY A 37 11.82 -2.43 -2.67
C GLY A 37 11.31 -1.13 -2.01
N PHE A 38 11.76 0.06 -2.43
CA PHE A 38 11.26 1.36 -2.00
C PHE A 38 10.17 1.92 -2.93
N ILE A 39 10.35 1.75 -4.24
CA ILE A 39 9.42 2.27 -5.26
C ILE A 39 8.04 1.62 -5.12
N ILE A 40 7.99 0.30 -4.90
CA ILE A 40 6.74 -0.45 -4.78
C ILE A 40 5.90 0.01 -3.58
N PRO A 41 6.43 0.10 -2.34
CA PRO A 41 5.67 0.64 -1.21
C PRO A 41 5.13 2.04 -1.45
N VAL A 42 5.94 2.95 -2.00
CA VAL A 42 5.52 4.33 -2.27
C VAL A 42 4.39 4.38 -3.30
N PHE A 43 4.47 3.55 -4.35
CA PHE A 43 3.41 3.41 -5.33
C PHE A 43 2.11 2.89 -4.70
N ILE A 44 2.19 1.88 -3.82
CA ILE A 44 1.01 1.35 -3.12
C ILE A 44 0.39 2.39 -2.20
N ILE A 45 1.18 3.19 -1.50
CA ILE A 45 0.66 4.30 -0.67
C ILE A 45 -0.16 5.25 -1.54
N PHE A 46 0.37 5.65 -2.70
CA PHE A 46 -0.35 6.53 -3.63
C PHE A 46 -1.67 5.93 -4.11
N VAL A 47 -1.66 4.66 -4.52
CA VAL A 47 -2.88 3.94 -4.95
C VAL A 47 -3.88 3.79 -3.80
N ALA A 48 -3.42 3.50 -2.59
CA ALA A 48 -4.27 3.36 -1.42
C ALA A 48 -4.92 4.69 -1.01
N ILE A 49 -4.22 5.82 -1.16
CA ILE A 49 -4.78 7.16 -0.95
C ILE A 49 -5.90 7.43 -1.97
N ILE A 50 -5.69 7.11 -3.25
CA ILE A 50 -6.73 7.27 -4.27
C ILE A 50 -7.97 6.42 -3.92
N PHE A 51 -7.78 5.15 -3.56
CA PHE A 51 -8.89 4.29 -3.15
C PHE A 51 -9.59 4.77 -1.88
N MET A 52 -8.86 5.39 -0.95
CA MET A 52 -9.44 5.99 0.26
C MET A 52 -10.28 7.23 -0.08
N LEU A 53 -9.81 8.08 -1.01
CA LEU A 53 -10.57 9.23 -1.49
C LEU A 53 -11.84 8.80 -2.24
N ILE A 54 -11.75 7.76 -3.07
CA ILE A 54 -12.92 7.17 -3.75
C ILE A 54 -13.91 6.64 -2.71
N ASP A 55 -13.45 5.93 -1.68
CA ASP A 55 -14.33 5.46 -0.61
C ASP A 55 -15.00 6.62 0.12
N LEU A 56 -14.26 7.70 0.41
CA LEU A 56 -14.79 8.93 1.02
C LEU A 56 -15.84 9.64 0.17
N LEU A 57 -15.70 9.63 -1.16
CA LEU A 57 -16.71 10.16 -2.08
C LEU A 57 -17.98 9.29 -2.08
N ILE A 58 -17.82 7.97 -2.07
CA ILE A 58 -18.92 6.99 -2.03
C ILE A 58 -19.60 6.96 -0.63
N ILE A 59 -18.88 7.31 0.43
CA ILE A 59 -19.37 7.39 1.83
C ILE A 59 -20.57 8.33 1.96
N LYS A 60 -20.67 9.37 1.12
CA LYS A 60 -21.81 10.31 1.16
C LYS A 60 -23.15 9.59 0.89
N GLU A 61 -23.13 8.42 0.26
CA GLU A 61 -24.33 7.66 -0.10
C GLU A 61 -24.59 6.42 0.78
N THR A 62 -23.64 5.92 1.58
CA THR A 62 -23.82 4.62 2.27
C THR A 62 -23.18 4.49 3.67
N LYS A 63 -23.94 3.99 4.66
CA LYS A 63 -23.54 3.82 6.08
C LYS A 63 -22.52 2.69 6.38
N ASN A 64 -22.16 1.85 5.41
CA ASN A 64 -21.40 0.60 5.65
C ASN A 64 -19.90 0.65 5.27
N CYS A 65 -19.33 1.84 5.13
CA CYS A 65 -18.02 2.01 4.47
C CYS A 65 -16.79 1.89 5.41
N ASN A 66 -16.97 1.74 6.72
CA ASN A 66 -15.88 1.81 7.69
C ASN A 66 -14.77 0.76 7.46
N ALA A 67 -15.15 -0.45 7.05
CA ALA A 67 -14.18 -1.51 6.77
C ALA A 67 -13.34 -1.27 5.50
N HIS A 68 -13.88 -0.55 4.51
CA HIS A 68 -13.20 -0.28 3.24
C HIS A 68 -12.10 0.79 3.39
N THR A 69 -12.43 1.87 4.09
CA THR A 69 -11.46 2.91 4.46
C THR A 69 -10.40 2.38 5.39
N MET A 70 -10.77 1.52 6.36
CA MET A 70 -9.82 0.93 7.31
C MET A 70 -8.75 0.07 6.64
N ILE A 71 -9.09 -0.71 5.61
CA ILE A 71 -8.07 -1.47 4.85
C ILE A 71 -7.13 -0.52 4.12
N SER A 72 -7.65 0.49 3.44
CA SER A 72 -6.80 1.42 2.68
C SER A 72 -5.86 2.18 3.62
N PHE A 73 -6.34 2.54 4.81
CA PHE A 73 -5.51 3.11 5.88
C PHE A 73 -4.43 2.13 6.37
N LEU A 74 -4.78 0.87 6.62
CA LEU A 74 -3.82 -0.16 7.04
C LEU A 74 -2.74 -0.39 5.97
N ALA A 75 -3.13 -0.43 4.70
CA ALA A 75 -2.21 -0.56 3.57
C ALA A 75 -1.23 0.62 3.51
N ILE A 76 -1.71 1.85 3.71
CA ILE A 76 -0.85 3.04 3.80
C ILE A 76 0.14 2.89 4.97
N LEU A 77 -0.35 2.55 6.16
CA LEU A 77 0.47 2.44 7.37
C LEU A 77 1.60 1.41 7.19
N ILE A 78 1.29 0.21 6.71
CA ILE A 78 2.28 -0.86 6.50
C ILE A 78 3.33 -0.43 5.48
N ASN A 79 2.90 0.10 4.32
CA ASN A 79 3.84 0.50 3.27
C ASN A 79 4.67 1.73 3.68
N LEU A 80 4.14 2.62 4.52
CA LEU A 80 4.87 3.75 5.08
C LEU A 80 5.97 3.28 6.03
N ILE A 81 5.66 2.32 6.91
CA ILE A 81 6.65 1.72 7.81
C ILE A 81 7.78 1.06 7.01
N ILE A 82 7.43 0.33 5.94
CA ILE A 82 8.44 -0.30 5.06
C ILE A 82 9.31 0.77 4.40
N ALA A 83 8.70 1.82 3.83
CA ALA A 83 9.45 2.90 3.18
C ALA A 83 10.39 3.63 4.14
N ILE A 84 9.93 3.95 5.37
CA ILE A 84 10.75 4.56 6.42
C ILE A 84 11.87 3.61 6.86
N GLY A 85 11.57 2.32 7.03
CA GLY A 85 12.57 1.30 7.37
C GLY A 85 13.69 1.23 6.35
N ILE A 86 13.35 1.31 5.06
CA ILE A 86 14.34 1.37 3.97
C ILE A 86 15.17 2.66 4.05
N ILE A 87 14.54 3.82 4.27
CA ILE A 87 15.26 5.10 4.39
C ILE A 87 16.27 5.08 5.54
N ILE A 88 15.92 4.52 6.70
CA ILE A 88 16.80 4.44 7.88
C ILE A 88 17.97 3.48 7.65
N SER A 89 17.76 2.44 6.83
CA SER A 89 18.77 1.41 6.57
C SER A 89 19.78 1.74 5.46
N ILE A 90 19.55 2.81 4.70
CA ILE A 90 20.46 3.34 3.65
C ILE A 90 21.46 4.31 4.28
#